data_AF-A0A949PGY5-F1
#
_entry.id   AF-A0A949PGY5-F1
#
_cell.length_a   1.000
_cell.length_b   1.000
_cell.length_c   1.000
_cell.angle_alpha   90.00
_cell.angle_beta   90.00
_cell.angle_gamma   90.00
#
_symmetry.space_group_name_H-M   'P 1'
#
loop_
_entity.id
_entity.type
_entity.pdbx_description
1 polymer ?
#
loop_
_entity_poly.entity_id
_entity_poly.type
_entity_poly.pdbx_seq_one_letter_code
_entity_poly.pdbx_strand_id
1 'polypeptide(L)'
;MSKVVESIKSCDPVWDRLCDEAREIAAQEPVMSSYVYSTVLNHDSFDEMMSFHLARKLANEDLNAMVLREVFEDAFNADPEISNSVRADLVAVFDRDPACLSYIQPLLFFKGFNAVQSHRLAHWLWQEKRATMAFYIQSRVSELFGVDIHPAAVLGKGLMMDHATGVVIG
;
A
#
# COMPACT_ATOMS: atom_id res chain seq x y z
N MET A 1 -19.61 -39.86 14.76
CA MET A 1 -18.28 -39.24 14.89
C MET A 1 -18.16 -38.16 13.84
N SER A 2 -18.48 -36.91 14.20
CA SER A 2 -18.33 -35.76 13.30
C SER A 2 -16.86 -35.41 13.20
N LYS A 3 -16.27 -35.50 12.01
CA LYS A 3 -14.92 -35.00 11.75
C LYS A 3 -15.00 -33.48 11.80
N VAL A 4 -14.43 -32.91 12.87
CA VAL A 4 -14.09 -31.48 12.91
C VAL A 4 -13.12 -31.25 11.76
N VAL A 5 -13.58 -30.58 10.71
CA VAL A 5 -12.69 -30.04 9.69
C VAL A 5 -12.01 -28.85 10.37
N GLU A 6 -10.79 -29.06 10.85
CA GLU A 6 -9.93 -27.96 11.28
C GLU A 6 -9.84 -26.96 10.12
N SER A 7 -10.37 -25.76 10.36
CA SER A 7 -10.23 -24.62 9.46
C SER A 7 -8.73 -24.36 9.27
N ILE A 8 -8.22 -24.59 8.06
CA ILE A 8 -6.84 -24.26 7.72
C ILE A 8 -6.71 -22.75 7.88
N LYS A 9 -5.94 -22.31 8.88
CA LYS A 9 -5.69 -20.90 9.12
C LYS A 9 -4.98 -20.31 7.88
N SER A 10 -5.59 -19.29 7.28
CA SER A 10 -4.93 -18.52 6.22
C SER A 10 -3.65 -17.91 6.80
N CYS A 11 -2.52 -18.13 6.12
CA CYS A 11 -1.21 -17.62 6.54
C CYS A 11 -0.78 -16.51 5.58
N ASP A 12 -0.47 -15.34 6.12
CA ASP A 12 0.09 -14.22 5.39
C ASP A 12 1.37 -13.75 6.11
N PRO A 13 2.54 -14.32 5.74
CA PRO A 13 3.78 -14.04 6.45
C PRO A 13 4.24 -12.58 6.28
N VAL A 14 3.78 -11.89 5.23
CA VAL A 14 4.09 -10.46 5.04
C VAL A 14 3.32 -9.64 6.06
N TRP A 15 2.02 -9.94 6.22
CA TRP A 15 1.18 -9.27 7.20
C TRP A 15 1.60 -9.53 8.64
N ASP A 16 1.86 -10.80 8.99
CA ASP A 16 2.31 -11.18 10.33
C ASP A 16 3.59 -10.45 10.70
N ARG A 17 4.57 -10.40 9.78
CA ARG A 17 5.83 -9.67 9.97
C ARG A 17 5.63 -8.17 10.14
N LEU A 18 4.76 -7.54 9.35
CA LEU A 18 4.42 -6.12 9.52
C LEU A 18 3.82 -5.83 10.89
N CYS A 19 2.94 -6.70 11.39
CA CYS A 19 2.36 -6.57 12.72
C CYS A 19 3.42 -6.69 13.82
N ASP A 20 4.35 -7.62 13.70
CA ASP A 20 5.42 -7.80 14.67
C ASP A 20 6.37 -6.60 14.69
N GLU A 21 6.85 -6.17 13.52
CA GLU A 21 7.70 -4.98 13.38
C GLU A 21 6.99 -3.70 13.87
N ALA A 22 5.67 -3.58 13.66
CA ALA A 22 4.87 -2.48 14.19
C ALA A 22 4.82 -2.47 15.73
N ARG A 23 4.66 -3.63 16.38
CA ARG A 23 4.69 -3.73 17.85
C ARG A 23 6.08 -3.37 18.39
N GLU A 24 7.13 -3.80 17.71
CA GLU A 24 8.51 -3.46 18.08
C GLU A 24 8.76 -1.95 18.00
N ILE A 25 8.36 -1.28 16.90
CA ILE A 25 8.49 0.18 16.78
C ILE A 25 7.70 0.89 17.87
N ALA A 26 6.45 0.48 18.14
CA ALA A 26 5.63 1.10 19.17
C ALA A 26 6.24 0.96 20.58
N ALA A 27 6.97 -0.12 20.85
CA ALA A 27 7.69 -0.34 22.11
C ALA A 27 9.01 0.44 22.20
N GLN A 28 9.74 0.55 21.09
CA GLN A 28 11.06 1.20 21.05
C GLN A 28 10.98 2.73 20.91
N GLU A 29 9.98 3.24 20.19
CA GLU A 29 9.77 4.67 19.95
C GLU A 29 8.34 5.08 20.34
N PRO A 30 8.10 5.38 21.64
CA PRO A 30 6.76 5.67 22.16
C PRO A 30 6.05 6.84 21.46
N VAL A 31 6.79 7.83 20.94
CA VAL A 31 6.21 8.97 20.23
C VAL A 31 5.52 8.55 18.94
N MET A 32 6.00 7.49 18.29
CA MET A 32 5.41 6.94 17.07
C MET A 32 4.32 5.90 17.32
N SER A 33 4.08 5.51 18.57
CA SER A 33 3.14 4.45 18.93
C SER A 33 1.74 4.69 18.34
N SER A 34 1.14 5.87 18.58
CA SER A 34 -0.18 6.20 18.01
C SER A 34 -0.22 6.14 16.49
N TYR A 35 0.87 6.54 15.83
CA TYR A 35 0.96 6.49 14.36
C TYR A 35 0.95 5.04 13.87
N VAL A 36 1.80 4.19 14.45
CA VAL A 36 1.94 2.78 14.05
C VAL A 36 0.70 1.96 14.43
N TYR A 37 0.11 2.19 15.60
CA TYR A 37 -1.15 1.56 15.98
C TYR A 37 -2.28 1.91 15.02
N SER A 38 -2.45 3.21 14.74
CA SER A 38 -3.50 3.64 13.82
C SER A 38 -3.29 3.13 12.40
N THR A 39 -2.04 3.01 11.96
CA THR A 39 -1.71 2.65 10.57
C THR A 39 -1.67 1.15 10.34
N VAL A 40 -1.21 0.36 11.31
CA VAL A 40 -0.99 -1.09 11.12
C VAL A 40 -1.82 -1.90 12.11
N LEU A 41 -1.65 -1.70 13.41
CA LEU A 41 -2.15 -2.65 14.42
C LEU A 41 -3.67 -2.61 14.66
N ASN A 42 -4.37 -1.58 14.21
CA ASN A 42 -5.82 -1.42 14.36
C ASN A 42 -6.63 -1.96 13.17
N HIS A 43 -6.03 -2.81 12.34
CA HIS A 43 -6.65 -3.40 11.16
C HIS A 43 -6.66 -4.92 11.25
N ASP A 44 -7.70 -5.56 10.70
CA ASP A 44 -7.84 -7.01 10.76
C ASP A 44 -7.14 -7.72 9.59
N SER A 45 -6.78 -6.97 8.53
CA SER A 45 -6.11 -7.50 7.35
C SER A 45 -5.12 -6.51 6.74
N PHE A 46 -4.21 -7.05 5.92
CA PHE A 46 -3.28 -6.26 5.12
C PHE A 46 -3.98 -5.27 4.18
N ASP A 47 -5.10 -5.66 3.58
CA ASP A 47 -5.80 -4.88 2.56
C ASP A 47 -6.52 -3.69 3.19
N GLU A 48 -7.15 -3.88 4.36
CA GLU A 48 -7.70 -2.79 5.17
C GLU A 48 -6.61 -1.81 5.62
N MET A 49 -5.46 -2.34 6.06
CA MET A 49 -4.30 -1.55 6.45
C MET A 49 -3.79 -0.70 5.29
N MET A 50 -3.57 -1.31 4.13
CA MET A 50 -3.08 -0.62 2.94
C MET A 50 -4.06 0.44 2.45
N SER A 51 -5.36 0.13 2.46
CA SER A 51 -6.43 1.06 2.08
C SER A 51 -6.41 2.29 3.00
N PHE A 52 -6.33 2.09 4.31
CA PHE A 52 -6.25 3.18 5.27
C PHE A 52 -4.98 4.01 5.11
N HIS A 53 -3.83 3.36 4.98
CA HIS A 53 -2.53 4.01 4.89
C HIS A 53 -2.40 4.89 3.64
N LEU A 54 -2.69 4.34 2.46
CA LEU A 54 -2.60 5.09 1.21
C LEU A 54 -3.67 6.17 1.11
N ALA A 55 -4.89 5.91 1.57
CA ALA A 55 -5.93 6.92 1.60
C ALA A 55 -5.54 8.11 2.48
N ARG A 56 -4.95 7.87 3.66
CA ARG A 56 -4.45 8.95 4.53
C ARG A 56 -3.31 9.74 3.90
N LYS A 57 -2.40 9.08 3.15
CA LYS A 57 -1.33 9.78 2.44
C LYS A 57 -1.86 10.65 1.30
N LEU A 58 -2.81 10.14 0.52
CA LEU A 58 -3.31 10.81 -0.69
C LEU A 58 -4.36 11.89 -0.41
N ALA A 59 -5.06 11.80 0.73
CA ALA A 59 -6.11 12.74 1.11
C ALA A 59 -5.64 14.20 1.13
N ASN A 60 -6.58 15.09 0.82
CA ASN A 60 -6.43 16.52 0.92
C ASN A 60 -7.77 17.18 1.30
N GLU A 61 -7.86 18.50 1.16
CA GLU A 61 -9.08 19.26 1.47
C GLU A 61 -10.23 18.95 0.50
N ASP A 62 -9.94 18.52 -0.73
CA ASP A 62 -10.95 18.21 -1.75
C ASP A 62 -11.54 16.81 -1.56
N LEU A 63 -10.70 15.82 -1.25
CA LEU A 63 -11.05 14.42 -1.07
C LEU A 63 -10.43 13.89 0.22
N ASN A 64 -11.29 13.64 1.20
CA ASN A 64 -10.87 13.15 2.50
C ASN A 64 -10.46 11.67 2.47
N ALA A 65 -9.74 11.24 3.50
CA ALA A 65 -9.22 9.88 3.62
C ALA A 65 -10.29 8.80 3.71
N MET A 66 -11.50 9.10 4.20
CA MET A 66 -12.57 8.11 4.30
C MET A 66 -13.10 7.73 2.91
N VAL A 67 -13.35 8.73 2.06
CA VAL A 67 -13.79 8.50 0.67
C VAL A 67 -12.70 7.78 -0.12
N LEU A 68 -11.44 8.20 0.01
CA LEU A 68 -10.34 7.52 -0.69
C LEU A 68 -10.17 6.07 -0.23
N ARG A 69 -10.37 5.80 1.06
CA ARG A 69 -10.29 4.45 1.62
C ARG A 69 -11.33 3.53 0.98
N GLU A 70 -12.58 3.98 0.84
CA GLU A 70 -13.64 3.21 0.15
C GLU A 70 -13.22 2.85 -1.28
N VAL A 71 -12.59 3.78 -2.01
CA VAL A 71 -12.11 3.52 -3.38
C VAL A 71 -10.97 2.50 -3.43
N PHE A 72 -10.06 2.50 -2.43
CA PHE A 72 -9.05 1.46 -2.32
C PHE A 72 -9.67 0.09 -1.98
N GLU A 73 -10.61 0.06 -1.04
CA GLU A 73 -11.30 -1.17 -0.64
C GLU A 73 -12.07 -1.78 -1.83
N ASP A 74 -12.75 -0.96 -2.64
CA ASP A 74 -13.38 -1.40 -3.89
C ASP A 74 -12.36 -2.08 -4.83
N ALA A 75 -11.18 -1.47 -5.00
CA ALA A 75 -10.15 -2.00 -5.89
C ALA A 75 -9.57 -3.33 -5.38
N PHE A 76 -9.24 -3.43 -4.08
CA PHE A 76 -8.72 -4.66 -3.49
C PHE A 76 -9.76 -5.79 -3.51
N ASN A 77 -11.03 -5.48 -3.27
CA ASN A 77 -12.12 -6.45 -3.33
C ASN A 77 -12.39 -6.93 -4.76
N ALA A 78 -12.27 -6.04 -5.75
CA ALA A 78 -12.50 -6.36 -7.16
C ALA A 78 -11.34 -7.12 -7.80
N ASP A 79 -10.10 -6.80 -7.43
CA ASP A 79 -8.89 -7.42 -7.99
C ASP A 79 -7.85 -7.79 -6.91
N PRO A 80 -7.91 -9.04 -6.40
CA PRO A 80 -6.94 -9.55 -5.44
C PRO A 80 -5.48 -9.56 -5.93
N GLU A 81 -5.23 -9.51 -7.25
CA GLU A 81 -3.85 -9.44 -7.76
C GLU A 81 -3.18 -8.11 -7.44
N ILE A 82 -3.95 -7.03 -7.21
CA ILE A 82 -3.40 -5.77 -6.69
C ILE A 82 -2.73 -6.04 -5.35
N SER A 83 -3.43 -6.71 -4.45
CA SER A 83 -2.94 -7.04 -3.10
C SER A 83 -1.71 -7.96 -3.13
N ASN A 84 -1.70 -8.96 -4.02
CA ASN A 84 -0.54 -9.82 -4.24
C ASN A 84 0.66 -9.02 -4.79
N SER A 85 0.41 -8.05 -5.67
CA SER A 85 1.46 -7.19 -6.23
C SER A 85 2.08 -6.27 -5.18
N VAL A 86 1.27 -5.71 -4.28
CA VAL A 86 1.78 -4.89 -3.16
C VAL A 86 2.72 -5.71 -2.27
N ARG A 87 2.34 -6.94 -1.91
CA ARG A 87 3.22 -7.83 -1.12
C ARG A 87 4.51 -8.15 -1.85
N ALA A 88 4.43 -8.46 -3.15
CA ALA A 88 5.60 -8.74 -3.96
C ALA A 88 6.54 -7.53 -4.08
N ASP A 89 6.00 -6.32 -4.23
CA ASP A 89 6.78 -5.08 -4.23
C ASP A 89 7.45 -4.84 -2.88
N LEU A 90 6.75 -5.12 -1.77
CA LEU A 90 7.31 -4.95 -0.43
C LEU A 90 8.52 -5.86 -0.20
N VAL A 91 8.38 -7.14 -0.57
CA VAL A 91 9.48 -8.12 -0.53
C VAL A 91 10.61 -7.68 -1.46
N ALA A 92 10.29 -7.20 -2.66
CA ALA A 92 11.30 -6.73 -3.61
C ALA A 92 12.11 -5.54 -3.09
N VAL A 93 11.49 -4.60 -2.36
CA VAL A 93 12.23 -3.50 -1.73
C VAL A 93 13.14 -4.04 -0.64
N PHE A 94 12.62 -4.87 0.27
CA PHE A 94 13.42 -5.45 1.35
C PHE A 94 14.61 -6.28 0.85
N ASP A 95 14.42 -7.09 -0.20
CA ASP A 95 15.46 -7.97 -0.72
C ASP A 95 16.57 -7.23 -1.48
N ARG A 96 16.26 -6.06 -2.05
CA ARG A 96 17.12 -5.39 -3.04
C ARG A 96 17.71 -4.08 -2.57
N ASP A 97 17.10 -3.42 -1.58
CA ASP A 97 17.63 -2.20 -0.99
C ASP A 97 18.44 -2.54 0.28
N PRO A 98 19.78 -2.39 0.27
CA PRO A 98 20.61 -2.65 1.44
C PRO A 98 20.31 -1.71 2.62
N ALA A 99 19.68 -0.56 2.38
CA ALA A 99 19.27 0.38 3.43
C ALA A 99 17.90 0.02 4.06
N CYS A 100 17.15 -0.89 3.44
CA CYS A 100 15.88 -1.38 3.94
C CYS A 100 16.10 -2.52 4.95
N LEU A 101 15.89 -2.24 6.23
CA LEU A 101 16.14 -3.17 7.33
C LEU A 101 14.90 -3.94 7.79
N SER A 102 13.70 -3.52 7.35
CA SER A 102 12.44 -4.12 7.77
C SER A 102 11.33 -3.91 6.73
N TYR A 103 10.24 -4.67 6.80
CA TYR A 103 9.11 -4.56 5.88
C TYR A 103 8.29 -3.29 6.15
N ILE A 104 8.25 -2.83 7.39
CA ILE A 104 7.47 -1.64 7.75
C ILE A 104 8.11 -0.33 7.26
N GLN A 105 9.43 -0.31 7.00
CA GLN A 105 10.12 0.87 6.49
C GLN A 105 9.61 1.34 5.12
N PRO A 106 9.54 0.47 4.09
CA PRO A 106 8.98 0.86 2.80
C PRO A 106 7.52 1.29 2.88
N LEU A 107 6.72 0.57 3.67
CA LEU A 107 5.32 0.90 3.91
C LEU A 107 5.19 2.34 4.40
N LEU A 108 5.80 2.67 5.53
CA LEU A 108 5.59 3.97 6.18
C LEU A 108 6.29 5.12 5.47
N PHE A 109 7.53 4.90 5.00
CA PHE A 109 8.44 6.00 4.67
C PHE A 109 8.85 6.08 3.20
N PHE A 110 8.81 4.98 2.43
CA PHE A 110 9.38 5.01 1.08
C PHE A 110 8.34 5.47 0.08
N LYS A 111 8.54 6.68 -0.44
CA LYS A 111 7.62 7.29 -1.41
C LYS A 111 7.54 6.52 -2.73
N GLY A 112 8.63 5.87 -3.16
CA GLY A 112 8.61 5.04 -4.36
C GLY A 112 7.68 3.83 -4.23
N PHE A 113 7.72 3.15 -3.08
CA PHE A 113 6.77 2.08 -2.77
C PHE A 113 5.33 2.60 -2.76
N ASN A 114 5.07 3.68 -2.00
CA ASN A 114 3.72 4.27 -1.91
C ASN A 114 3.20 4.78 -3.27
N ALA A 115 4.08 5.29 -4.14
CA ALA A 115 3.72 5.75 -5.47
C ALA A 115 3.31 4.60 -6.39
N VAL A 116 4.05 3.49 -6.40
CA VAL A 116 3.69 2.29 -7.18
C VAL A 116 2.33 1.76 -6.75
N GLN A 117 2.06 1.68 -5.44
CA GLN A 117 0.78 1.13 -4.97
C GLN A 117 -0.40 2.07 -5.29
N SER A 118 -0.18 3.37 -5.18
CA SER A 118 -1.17 4.38 -5.59
C SER A 118 -1.42 4.35 -7.10
N HIS A 119 -0.39 4.09 -7.90
CA HIS A 119 -0.55 3.87 -9.35
C HIS A 119 -1.39 2.64 -9.65
N ARG A 120 -1.25 1.53 -8.90
CA ARG A 120 -2.11 0.35 -9.11
C ARG A 120 -3.59 0.69 -8.94
N LEU A 121 -3.93 1.55 -7.97
CA LEU A 121 -5.29 2.08 -7.85
C LEU A 121 -5.68 2.92 -9.07
N ALA A 122 -4.82 3.85 -9.50
CA ALA A 122 -5.08 4.69 -10.67
C ALA A 122 -5.29 3.84 -11.94
N HIS A 123 -4.49 2.79 -12.12
CA HIS A 123 -4.61 1.85 -13.22
C HIS A 123 -5.92 1.07 -13.17
N TRP A 124 -6.31 0.55 -12.00
CA TRP A 124 -7.60 -0.12 -11.84
C TRP A 124 -8.77 0.82 -12.16
N LEU A 125 -8.75 2.05 -11.63
CA LEU A 125 -9.75 3.08 -11.96
C LEU A 125 -9.81 3.39 -13.45
N TRP A 126 -8.67 3.39 -14.13
CA TRP A 126 -8.59 3.59 -15.58
C TRP A 126 -9.29 2.44 -16.34
N GLN A 127 -9.07 1.19 -15.93
CA GLN A 127 -9.74 0.02 -16.53
C GLN A 127 -11.26 0.04 -16.29
N GLU A 128 -11.69 0.51 -15.11
CA GLU A 128 -13.10 0.71 -14.75
C GLU A 128 -13.73 1.95 -15.42
N LYS A 129 -13.04 2.60 -16.37
CA LYS A 129 -13.49 3.79 -17.10
C LYS A 129 -13.76 5.00 -16.18
N ARG A 130 -13.20 5.01 -14.97
CA ARG A 130 -13.25 6.12 -14.00
C ARG A 130 -12.07 7.08 -14.20
N ALA A 131 -11.86 7.53 -15.44
CA ALA A 131 -10.67 8.28 -15.86
C ALA A 131 -10.41 9.55 -15.02
N THR A 132 -11.44 10.30 -14.65
CA THR A 132 -11.29 11.50 -13.79
C THR A 132 -10.65 11.15 -12.44
N MET A 133 -11.07 10.05 -11.83
CA MET A 133 -10.51 9.61 -10.55
C MET A 133 -9.09 9.06 -10.74
N ALA A 134 -8.83 8.34 -11.83
CA ALA A 134 -7.50 7.87 -12.16
C ALA A 134 -6.50 9.02 -12.31
N PHE A 135 -6.86 10.08 -13.03
CA PHE A 135 -6.06 11.30 -13.17
C PHE A 135 -5.90 12.07 -11.86
N TYR A 136 -6.95 12.10 -11.02
CA TYR A 136 -6.84 12.67 -9.68
C TYR A 136 -5.76 11.94 -8.86
N ILE A 137 -5.79 10.61 -8.82
CA ILE A 137 -4.78 9.82 -8.10
C ILE A 137 -3.39 10.06 -8.69
N GLN A 138 -3.22 10.04 -10.01
CA GLN A 138 -1.95 10.37 -10.66
C GLN A 138 -1.42 11.75 -10.21
N SER A 139 -2.27 12.78 -10.23
CA SER A 139 -1.88 14.13 -9.81
C SER A 139 -1.43 14.17 -8.35
N ARG A 140 -2.15 13.48 -7.45
CA ARG A 140 -1.78 13.40 -6.02
C ARG A 140 -0.45 12.68 -5.82
N VAL A 141 -0.20 11.60 -6.56
CA VAL A 141 1.06 10.84 -6.53
C VAL A 141 2.23 11.71 -7.00
N SER A 142 2.05 12.47 -8.08
CA SER A 142 3.06 13.40 -8.60
C SER A 142 3.40 14.48 -7.58
N GLU A 143 2.39 15.10 -6.97
CA GLU A 143 2.57 16.14 -5.95
C GLU A 143 3.27 15.65 -4.68
N LEU A 144 2.84 14.51 -4.14
CA LEU A 144 3.30 14.03 -2.83
C LEU A 144 4.61 13.24 -2.90
N PHE A 145 4.79 12.46 -3.96
CA PHE A 145 5.90 11.52 -4.07
C PHE A 145 6.93 11.94 -5.13
N GLY A 146 6.61 12.93 -5.96
CA GLY A 146 7.46 13.36 -7.07
C GLY A 146 7.59 12.30 -8.15
N VAL A 147 6.56 11.47 -8.32
CA VAL A 147 6.49 10.35 -9.26
C VAL A 147 5.25 10.53 -10.14
N ASP A 148 5.43 10.60 -11.45
CA ASP A 148 4.34 10.80 -12.39
C ASP A 148 4.19 9.57 -13.29
N ILE A 149 3.17 8.77 -13.05
CA ILE A 149 2.90 7.54 -13.81
C ILE A 149 1.52 7.67 -14.42
N HIS A 150 1.44 7.66 -15.74
CA HIS A 150 0.17 7.73 -16.45
C HIS A 150 -0.69 6.51 -16.09
N PRO A 151 -1.99 6.66 -15.76
CA PRO A 151 -2.82 5.55 -15.31
C PRO A 151 -2.91 4.37 -16.29
N ALA A 152 -2.79 4.62 -17.59
CA ALA A 152 -2.78 3.55 -18.60
C ALA A 152 -1.49 2.71 -18.61
N ALA A 153 -0.42 3.15 -17.95
CA ALA A 153 0.85 2.43 -17.89
C ALA A 153 0.66 1.09 -17.15
N VAL A 154 1.10 0.01 -17.79
CA VAL A 154 1.02 -1.34 -17.23
C VAL A 154 2.32 -1.65 -16.49
N LEU A 155 2.22 -1.80 -15.17
CA LEU A 155 3.34 -2.16 -14.30
C LEU A 155 3.22 -3.62 -13.85
N GLY A 156 4.35 -4.34 -13.87
CA GLY A 156 4.44 -5.68 -13.30
C GLY A 156 4.39 -5.68 -11.76
N LYS A 157 4.85 -6.77 -11.14
CA LYS A 157 4.96 -6.92 -9.67
C LYS A 157 6.40 -7.25 -9.24
N GLY A 158 6.71 -7.00 -7.97
CA GLY A 158 8.07 -7.10 -7.47
C GLY A 158 8.93 -5.91 -7.92
N LEU A 159 8.35 -4.71 -7.95
CA LEU A 159 8.98 -3.46 -8.36
C LEU A 159 9.64 -2.77 -7.16
N MET A 160 10.77 -2.12 -7.43
CA MET A 160 11.46 -1.23 -6.49
C MET A 160 11.73 0.08 -7.19
N MET A 161 11.23 1.19 -6.64
CA MET A 161 11.57 2.55 -7.06
C MET A 161 12.38 3.20 -5.94
N ASP A 162 13.70 3.10 -6.04
CA ASP A 162 14.60 3.70 -5.06
C ASP A 162 14.73 5.21 -5.29
N HIS A 163 14.65 5.99 -4.20
CA HIS A 163 14.55 7.45 -4.12
C HIS A 163 13.40 8.13 -4.89
N ALA A 164 12.96 7.57 -6.02
CA ALA A 164 11.77 7.84 -6.83
C ALA A 164 11.52 9.27 -7.36
N THR A 165 12.13 10.32 -6.80
CA THR A 165 11.90 11.70 -7.25
C THR A 165 12.27 11.88 -8.72
N GLY A 166 11.35 12.46 -9.48
CA GLY A 166 11.54 12.79 -10.90
C GLY A 166 11.29 11.61 -11.84
N VAL A 167 10.81 10.46 -11.34
CA VAL A 167 10.39 9.35 -12.20
C VAL A 167 9.14 9.76 -12.97
N VAL A 168 9.19 9.61 -14.30
CA VAL A 168 8.06 9.83 -15.21
C VAL A 168 7.87 8.61 -16.10
N ILE A 169 6.66 8.06 -16.13
CA ILE A 169 6.28 6.91 -16.96
C ILE A 169 4.97 7.27 -17.69
N GLY A 170 5.03 7.29 -19.02
CA GLY A 170 3.88 7.61 -19.89
C GLY A 170 2.95 6.43 -20.15
#